data_AF-A0A950QD74-F1
#
_entry.id   AF-A0A950QD74-F1
#
_cell.length_a   1.000
_cell.length_b   1.000
_cell.length_c   1.000
_cell.angle_alpha   90.00
_cell.angle_beta   90.00
_cell.angle_gamma   90.00
#
_symmetry.space_group_name_H-M   'P 1'
#
loop_
_entity.id
_entity.type
_entity.pdbx_description
1 polymer ?
#
loop_
_entity_poly.entity_id
_entity_poly.type
_entity_poly.pdbx_seq_one_letter_code
_entity_poly.pdbx_strand_id
1 'polypeptide(L)'
;MSRFVTKALAAILLPALASCGQAGPPLALGRQSGSPERQACYRTKISPATVKATITFYGWPDNSPPGNQIAHPVIHQHAGGDGSYCNPTTFATERANDKRIPYGIKIYVPFLKQYFIREDLCASSGPRSGSGSQGCHKLWFDLWIGGDAKSKSREVIECERQLTPNQQVSVVLYPRDGLPVAHPGPIYRDSPPPNGSCYGKH
;
A
#
# COMPACT_ATOMS: atom_id res chain seq x y z
N MET A 1 26.02 56.22 42.14
CA MET A 1 25.46 57.14 43.17
C MET A 1 23.95 56.95 43.13
N SER A 2 23.32 56.24 44.10
CA SER A 2 22.73 56.78 45.35
C SER A 2 21.52 57.72 45.06
N ARG A 3 20.32 57.57 45.67
CA ARG A 3 20.03 57.34 47.10
C ARG A 3 18.67 56.64 47.40
N PHE A 4 18.68 55.77 48.42
CA PHE A 4 17.79 55.60 49.61
C PHE A 4 16.24 55.69 49.49
N VAL A 5 15.43 54.66 49.82
CA VAL A 5 15.04 54.08 51.16
C VAL A 5 13.94 54.93 51.86
N THR A 6 12.78 54.40 52.31
CA THR A 6 12.59 53.76 53.65
C THR A 6 11.22 53.04 53.82
N LYS A 7 11.24 51.95 54.61
CA LYS A 7 10.23 51.23 55.47
C LYS A 7 8.89 51.95 55.76
N ALA A 8 7.80 51.32 56.22
CA ALA A 8 7.55 50.02 56.91
C ALA A 8 6.13 49.48 56.55
N LEU A 9 5.40 48.59 57.26
CA LEU A 9 5.52 47.89 58.57
C LEU A 9 4.84 46.49 58.49
N ALA A 10 4.10 46.01 59.51
CA ALA A 10 3.40 44.72 59.54
C ALA A 10 2.13 44.75 60.43
N ALA A 11 1.21 43.79 60.23
CA ALA A 11 0.18 43.39 61.20
C ALA A 11 -0.13 41.88 61.06
N ILE A 12 -0.33 41.20 62.19
CA ILE A 12 -0.54 39.75 62.31
C ILE A 12 -1.99 39.47 62.71
N LEU A 13 -2.61 38.42 62.17
CA LEU A 13 -3.81 37.80 62.75
C LEU A 13 -3.86 36.29 62.45
N LEU A 14 -3.86 35.50 63.52
CA LEU A 14 -4.24 34.09 63.64
C LEU A 14 -5.69 34.02 64.19
N PRO A 15 -6.36 32.86 64.33
CA PRO A 15 -6.14 31.51 63.78
C PRO A 15 -7.43 30.91 63.13
N ALA A 16 -7.35 29.68 62.60
CA ALA A 16 -8.40 28.66 62.77
C ALA A 16 -7.92 27.27 62.29
N LEU A 17 -8.04 26.24 63.14
CA LEU A 17 -7.83 24.84 62.75
C LEU A 17 -9.15 24.25 62.25
N ALA A 18 -9.14 23.69 61.04
CA ALA A 18 -10.22 22.83 60.53
C ALA A 18 -9.62 21.51 60.03
N SER A 19 -9.85 20.45 60.79
CA SER A 19 -9.40 19.09 60.46
C SER A 19 -10.46 18.39 59.61
N CYS A 20 -10.12 18.02 58.37
CA CYS A 20 -10.89 17.08 57.56
C CYS A 20 -9.99 15.94 57.06
N GLY A 21 -10.50 14.72 57.15
CA GLY A 21 -9.73 13.47 57.13
C GLY A 21 -8.85 13.19 55.91
N GLN A 22 -7.84 12.35 56.14
CA GLN A 22 -7.04 11.72 55.11
C GLN A 22 -7.93 10.85 54.22
N ALA A 23 -8.16 11.28 52.98
CA ALA A 23 -8.57 10.36 51.93
C ALA A 23 -7.37 9.48 51.56
N GLY A 24 -7.49 8.17 51.74
CA GLY A 24 -6.48 7.23 51.26
C GLY A 24 -6.32 7.33 49.73
N PRO A 25 -5.14 7.00 49.18
CA PRO A 25 -4.93 7.07 47.74
C PRO A 25 -5.94 6.15 47.03
N PRO A 26 -6.60 6.62 45.95
CA PRO A 26 -7.49 5.75 45.18
C PRO A 26 -6.67 4.60 44.62
N LEU A 27 -7.19 3.37 44.79
CA LEU A 27 -6.64 2.17 44.15
C LEU A 27 -6.48 2.44 42.66
N ALA A 28 -5.25 2.35 42.16
CA ALA A 28 -4.96 2.52 40.75
C ALA A 28 -5.61 1.38 39.96
N LEU A 29 -6.81 1.62 39.44
CA LEU A 29 -7.44 0.78 38.43
C LEU A 29 -6.46 0.64 37.27
N GLY A 30 -5.94 -0.57 37.09
CA GLY A 30 -4.89 -0.87 36.13
C GLY A 30 -5.33 -0.46 34.73
N ARG A 31 -4.76 0.65 34.26
CA ARG A 31 -4.95 1.12 32.89
C ARG A 31 -4.21 0.16 31.97
N GLN A 32 -4.91 -0.88 31.52
CA GLN A 32 -4.35 -1.81 30.54
C GLN A 32 -3.87 -1.00 29.34
N SER A 33 -2.56 -0.98 29.15
CA SER A 33 -1.94 -0.40 27.97
C SER A 33 -2.33 -1.27 26.79
N GLY A 34 -3.38 -0.86 26.06
CA GLY A 34 -3.70 -1.45 24.78
C GLY A 34 -2.51 -1.30 23.85
N SER A 35 -1.79 -2.39 23.61
CA SER A 35 -0.88 -2.49 22.46
C SER A 35 -1.66 -2.07 21.22
N PRO A 36 -1.08 -1.29 20.29
CA PRO A 36 -1.77 -0.93 19.06
C PRO A 36 -2.14 -2.23 18.34
N GLU A 37 -3.44 -2.49 18.23
CA GLU A 37 -3.98 -3.65 17.55
C GLU A 37 -3.49 -3.59 16.11
N ARG A 38 -2.60 -4.53 15.71
CA ARG A 38 -2.14 -4.62 14.32
C ARG A 38 -3.37 -4.80 13.46
N GLN A 39 -3.70 -3.77 12.69
CA GLN A 39 -4.92 -3.73 11.90
C GLN A 39 -5.02 -4.99 11.05
N ALA A 40 -6.07 -5.77 11.30
CA ALA A 40 -6.17 -7.12 10.75
C ALA A 40 -6.23 -7.06 9.22
N CYS A 41 -5.27 -7.72 8.58
CA CYS A 41 -5.13 -7.69 7.12
C CYS A 41 -6.38 -8.25 6.44
N TYR A 42 -6.78 -7.66 5.31
CA TYR A 42 -7.93 -8.12 4.54
C TYR A 42 -7.84 -9.62 4.24
N ARG A 43 -8.86 -10.36 4.67
CA ARG A 43 -8.90 -11.82 4.58
C ARG A 43 -9.43 -12.25 3.22
N THR A 44 -8.56 -12.86 2.43
CA THR A 44 -8.92 -13.62 1.21
C THR A 44 -9.00 -15.11 1.56
N LYS A 45 -9.67 -15.89 0.70
CA LYS A 45 -9.44 -17.34 0.62
C LYS A 45 -7.93 -17.60 0.48
N ILE A 46 -7.41 -18.57 1.24
CA ILE A 46 -6.06 -19.11 1.10
C ILE A 46 -6.20 -20.53 0.54
N SER A 47 -5.66 -20.77 -0.65
CA SER A 47 -5.74 -22.04 -1.37
C SER A 47 -4.66 -22.09 -2.46
N PRO A 48 -3.36 -22.08 -2.09
CA PRO A 48 -2.29 -21.77 -3.03
C PRO A 48 -2.28 -22.69 -4.25
N ALA A 49 -2.36 -22.10 -5.44
CA ALA A 49 -2.27 -22.82 -6.71
C ALA A 49 -1.36 -22.06 -7.68
N THR A 50 -0.30 -22.72 -8.16
CA THR A 50 0.61 -22.13 -9.16
C THR A 50 0.03 -22.30 -10.55
N VAL A 51 -0.01 -21.21 -11.31
CA VAL A 51 -0.45 -21.16 -12.72
C VAL A 51 0.65 -20.57 -13.59
N LYS A 52 0.60 -20.84 -14.90
CA LYS A 52 1.33 -20.06 -15.91
C LYS A 52 0.39 -19.00 -16.49
N ALA A 53 0.85 -17.76 -16.52
CA ALA A 53 0.08 -16.61 -16.97
C ALA A 53 0.97 -15.64 -17.76
N THR A 54 0.37 -14.87 -18.65
CA THR A 54 1.01 -13.66 -19.18
C THR A 54 1.00 -12.59 -18.09
N ILE A 55 2.07 -11.82 -17.97
CA ILE A 55 2.13 -10.64 -17.12
C ILE A 55 2.60 -9.46 -17.95
N THR A 56 1.95 -8.33 -17.76
CA THR A 56 2.43 -7.02 -18.16
C THR A 56 2.31 -6.05 -17.00
N PHE A 57 2.65 -4.80 -17.25
CA PHE A 57 2.64 -3.73 -16.28
C PHE A 57 1.93 -2.52 -16.90
N TYR A 58 1.23 -1.78 -16.05
CA TYR A 58 0.55 -0.53 -16.38
C TYR A 58 0.78 0.49 -15.26
N GLY A 59 0.69 1.77 -15.58
CA GLY A 59 0.90 2.86 -14.63
C GLY A 59 -0.07 4.01 -14.80
N TRP A 60 0.21 5.10 -14.10
CA TRP A 60 -0.60 6.32 -14.18
C TRP A 60 -0.93 6.81 -15.61
N PRO A 61 -0.01 6.83 -16.60
CA PRO A 61 -0.30 7.42 -17.90
C PRO A 61 -1.10 6.52 -18.85
N ASP A 62 -1.10 5.19 -18.67
CA ASP A 62 -1.84 4.24 -19.50
C ASP A 62 -2.93 3.45 -18.76
N ASN A 63 -3.26 3.81 -17.53
CA ASN A 63 -4.57 3.51 -16.98
C ASN A 63 -5.68 4.15 -17.85
N SER A 64 -6.91 3.61 -17.79
CA SER A 64 -8.04 4.04 -18.61
C SER A 64 -9.24 4.47 -17.75
N PRO A 65 -9.45 5.78 -17.52
CA PRO A 65 -8.65 6.92 -17.98
C PRO A 65 -7.31 7.09 -17.23
N PRO A 66 -6.36 7.88 -17.75
CA PRO A 66 -5.08 8.13 -17.09
C PRO A 66 -5.27 8.69 -15.67
N GLY A 67 -4.56 8.10 -14.72
CA GLY A 67 -4.82 8.27 -13.29
C GLY A 67 -4.58 6.99 -12.50
N ASN A 68 -4.95 7.02 -11.23
CA ASN A 68 -4.95 5.85 -10.34
C ASN A 68 -6.38 5.41 -9.96
N GLN A 69 -7.39 5.71 -10.79
CA GLN A 69 -8.73 5.16 -10.58
C GLN A 69 -8.72 3.64 -10.81
N ILE A 70 -9.60 2.93 -10.09
CA ILE A 70 -9.72 1.47 -10.16
C ILE A 70 -11.19 1.10 -10.36
N ALA A 71 -11.46 0.10 -11.18
CA ALA A 71 -12.83 -0.27 -11.53
C ALA A 71 -13.65 -0.85 -10.36
N HIS A 72 -13.00 -1.50 -9.39
CA HIS A 72 -13.64 -2.25 -8.31
C HIS A 72 -12.83 -2.20 -6.99
N PRO A 73 -12.85 -1.08 -6.24
CA PRO A 73 -12.30 -0.96 -4.89
C PRO A 73 -12.64 -2.13 -3.96
N VAL A 74 -11.65 -2.67 -3.24
CA VAL A 74 -11.86 -3.69 -2.19
C VAL A 74 -11.17 -3.30 -0.87
N ILE A 75 -9.91 -2.86 -0.94
CA ILE A 75 -9.14 -2.33 0.20
C ILE A 75 -8.55 -0.94 -0.11
N HIS A 76 -8.24 -0.65 -1.37
CA HIS A 76 -7.80 0.67 -1.79
C HIS A 76 -8.97 1.44 -2.42
N GLN A 77 -8.88 2.78 -2.40
CA GLN A 77 -9.74 3.67 -3.18
C GLN A 77 -9.17 3.99 -4.56
N HIS A 78 -7.88 3.69 -4.77
CA HIS A 78 -7.09 4.02 -5.93
C HIS A 78 -6.01 2.95 -6.14
N ALA A 79 -5.49 2.79 -7.37
CA ALA A 79 -4.43 1.86 -7.68
C ALA A 79 -3.17 2.19 -6.85
N GLY A 80 -2.64 1.19 -6.14
CA GLY A 80 -1.59 1.37 -5.16
C GLY A 80 -1.27 0.09 -4.40
N GLY A 81 -0.71 0.23 -3.20
CA GLY A 81 -0.21 -0.86 -2.37
C GLY A 81 1.32 -0.82 -2.21
N ASP A 82 1.84 -1.59 -1.27
CA ASP A 82 3.28 -1.78 -1.03
C ASP A 82 3.78 -3.18 -1.39
N GLY A 83 2.95 -4.02 -2.00
CA GLY A 83 3.32 -5.38 -2.40
C GLY A 83 3.40 -6.38 -1.24
N SER A 84 3.09 -6.00 0.01
CA SER A 84 2.98 -6.93 1.13
C SER A 84 1.67 -7.71 1.11
N TYR A 85 1.56 -8.78 1.92
CA TYR A 85 0.29 -9.52 2.03
C TYR A 85 -0.88 -8.65 2.53
N CYS A 86 -0.59 -7.63 3.34
CA CYS A 86 -1.59 -6.82 4.03
C CYS A 86 -1.98 -5.57 3.25
N ASN A 87 -1.06 -5.06 2.42
CA ASN A 87 -1.25 -3.92 1.52
C ASN A 87 -0.76 -4.29 0.09
N PRO A 88 -1.32 -5.34 -0.54
CA PRO A 88 -0.86 -5.89 -1.81
C PRO A 88 -1.09 -4.92 -2.97
N THR A 89 -0.21 -4.92 -3.97
CA THR A 89 -0.30 -3.97 -5.09
C THR A 89 -1.51 -4.25 -5.99
N THR A 90 -2.22 -3.23 -6.48
CA THR A 90 -3.35 -3.42 -7.39
C THR A 90 -2.94 -4.15 -8.68
N PHE A 91 -3.81 -5.04 -9.18
CA PHE A 91 -3.70 -5.57 -10.54
C PHE A 91 -5.05 -5.60 -11.27
N ALA A 92 -4.94 -5.60 -12.61
CA ALA A 92 -6.04 -5.68 -13.54
C ALA A 92 -6.04 -7.01 -14.34
N THR A 93 -7.22 -7.46 -14.73
CA THR A 93 -7.41 -8.57 -15.69
C THR A 93 -8.75 -8.42 -16.40
N GLU A 94 -8.95 -9.12 -17.52
CA GLU A 94 -10.18 -9.04 -18.32
C GLU A 94 -11.41 -9.67 -17.64
N ARG A 95 -12.62 -9.24 -18.04
CA ARG A 95 -13.90 -9.76 -17.52
C ARG A 95 -14.07 -11.27 -17.73
N ALA A 96 -13.47 -11.85 -18.77
CA ALA A 96 -13.55 -13.29 -19.01
C ALA A 96 -12.97 -14.12 -17.84
N ASN A 97 -12.07 -13.54 -17.05
CA ASN A 97 -11.50 -14.17 -15.86
C ASN A 97 -12.35 -14.00 -14.59
N ASP A 98 -13.47 -13.27 -14.59
CA ASP A 98 -14.25 -12.93 -13.38
C ASP A 98 -14.60 -14.14 -12.49
N LYS A 99 -14.91 -15.30 -13.10
CA LYS A 99 -15.22 -16.53 -12.36
C LYS A 99 -14.00 -17.21 -11.72
N ARG A 100 -12.81 -17.02 -12.29
CA ARG A 100 -11.56 -17.69 -11.87
C ARG A 100 -10.72 -16.81 -10.95
N ILE A 101 -10.69 -15.52 -11.26
CA ILE A 101 -9.90 -14.46 -10.63
C ILE A 101 -10.90 -13.36 -10.18
N PRO A 102 -11.79 -13.63 -9.21
CA PRO A 102 -12.77 -12.64 -8.75
C PRO A 102 -12.08 -11.42 -8.12
N TYR A 103 -12.74 -10.26 -8.09
CA TYR A 103 -12.24 -9.09 -7.36
C TYR A 103 -11.98 -9.42 -5.88
N GLY A 104 -10.93 -8.83 -5.31
CA GLY A 104 -10.43 -9.10 -3.97
C GLY A 104 -9.55 -10.34 -3.83
N ILE A 105 -9.36 -11.16 -4.88
CA ILE A 105 -8.35 -12.23 -4.86
C ILE A 105 -6.94 -11.63 -4.70
N LYS A 106 -6.13 -12.23 -3.82
CA LYS A 106 -4.68 -12.00 -3.82
C LYS A 106 -3.98 -13.00 -4.72
N ILE A 107 -2.97 -12.53 -5.45
CA ILE A 107 -1.97 -13.33 -6.13
C ILE A 107 -0.58 -12.99 -5.57
N TYR A 108 0.40 -13.84 -5.83
CA TYR A 108 1.82 -13.55 -5.54
C TYR A 108 2.66 -13.88 -6.78
N VAL A 109 3.56 -12.97 -7.13
CA VAL A 109 4.39 -13.04 -8.34
C VAL A 109 5.83 -13.34 -7.92
N PRO A 110 6.31 -14.59 -8.02
CA PRO A 110 7.54 -15.01 -7.35
C PRO A 110 8.83 -14.34 -7.83
N PHE A 111 8.88 -13.87 -9.08
CA PHE A 111 10.07 -13.18 -9.60
C PHE A 111 10.17 -11.72 -9.12
N LEU A 112 9.03 -11.08 -8.83
CA LEU A 112 8.97 -9.75 -8.19
C LEU A 112 9.08 -9.83 -6.67
N LYS A 113 8.71 -10.98 -6.07
CA LYS A 113 8.54 -11.15 -4.62
C LYS A 113 7.60 -10.07 -4.06
N GLN A 114 6.41 -9.98 -4.67
CA GLN A 114 5.33 -9.10 -4.25
C GLN A 114 3.97 -9.80 -4.36
N TYR A 115 3.06 -9.40 -3.49
CA TYR A 115 1.65 -9.73 -3.53
C TYR A 115 0.87 -8.67 -4.29
N PHE A 116 -0.15 -9.11 -5.03
CA PHE A 116 -1.06 -8.22 -5.75
C PHE A 116 -2.53 -8.57 -5.46
N ILE A 117 -3.45 -7.61 -5.54
CA ILE A 117 -4.90 -7.81 -5.36
C ILE A 117 -5.70 -7.34 -6.57
N ARG A 118 -6.72 -8.11 -6.97
CA ARG A 118 -7.59 -7.69 -8.08
C ARG A 118 -8.59 -6.65 -7.61
N GLU A 119 -8.38 -5.41 -8.01
CA GLU A 119 -9.35 -4.31 -7.81
C GLU A 119 -9.66 -3.57 -9.11
N ASP A 120 -9.06 -3.99 -10.22
CA ASP A 120 -9.13 -3.23 -11.47
C ASP A 120 -9.44 -4.10 -12.69
N LEU A 121 -9.84 -3.44 -13.78
CA LEU A 121 -10.34 -4.06 -14.99
C LEU A 121 -9.45 -3.72 -16.19
N CYS A 122 -8.82 -4.75 -16.74
CA CYS A 122 -8.07 -4.63 -17.99
C CYS A 122 -9.03 -4.78 -19.17
N ALA A 123 -9.58 -3.67 -19.65
CA ALA A 123 -10.52 -3.62 -20.77
C ALA A 123 -9.82 -3.59 -22.14
N SER A 124 -10.54 -3.95 -23.20
CA SER A 124 -10.07 -3.86 -24.60
C SER A 124 -9.93 -2.41 -25.13
N SER A 125 -10.17 -1.41 -24.28
CA SER A 125 -10.04 0.03 -24.56
C SER A 125 -8.82 0.66 -23.86
N GLY A 126 -7.78 -0.14 -23.60
CA GLY A 126 -6.52 0.35 -23.05
C GLY A 126 -5.84 1.41 -23.96
N PRO A 127 -5.01 2.31 -23.43
CA PRO A 127 -4.41 3.37 -24.22
C PRO A 127 -3.41 2.80 -25.23
N ARG A 128 -3.35 3.40 -26.43
CA ARG A 128 -2.57 2.88 -27.57
C ARG A 128 -1.05 2.82 -27.33
N SER A 129 -0.55 3.38 -26.23
CA SER A 129 0.88 3.55 -25.92
C SER A 129 1.24 2.99 -24.54
N GLY A 130 1.39 1.66 -24.44
CA GLY A 130 1.73 0.97 -23.19
C GLY A 130 2.18 -0.46 -23.46
N SER A 131 2.51 -1.22 -22.40
CA SER A 131 2.73 -2.67 -22.49
C SER A 131 1.44 -3.50 -22.48
N GLY A 132 0.26 -2.85 -22.40
CA GLY A 132 -1.07 -3.47 -22.43
C GLY A 132 -2.02 -2.90 -23.49
N SER A 133 -1.50 -2.30 -24.57
CA SER A 133 -2.25 -1.41 -25.48
C SER A 133 -3.38 -2.03 -26.33
N GLN A 134 -3.70 -3.31 -26.15
CA GLN A 134 -4.85 -4.01 -26.74
C GLN A 134 -5.81 -4.58 -25.67
N GLY A 135 -5.52 -4.32 -24.39
CA GLY A 135 -6.16 -4.97 -23.25
C GLY A 135 -5.59 -6.38 -22.97
N CYS A 136 -6.16 -7.03 -21.96
CA CYS A 136 -5.74 -8.34 -21.49
C CYS A 136 -6.52 -9.46 -22.17
N HIS A 137 -5.86 -10.60 -22.42
CA HIS A 137 -6.47 -11.77 -23.06
C HIS A 137 -6.00 -13.09 -22.42
N LYS A 138 -6.92 -14.06 -22.27
CA LYS A 138 -6.69 -15.35 -21.60
C LYS A 138 -6.27 -15.10 -20.14
N LEU A 139 -5.44 -15.97 -19.56
CA LEU A 139 -4.93 -15.75 -18.21
C LEU A 139 -3.77 -14.75 -18.25
N TRP A 140 -4.12 -13.48 -18.05
CA TRP A 140 -3.23 -12.33 -18.12
C TRP A 140 -3.46 -11.44 -16.88
N PHE A 141 -2.39 -11.00 -16.25
CA PHE A 141 -2.42 -10.03 -15.15
C PHE A 141 -1.61 -8.78 -15.53
N ASP A 142 -2.25 -7.63 -15.51
CA ASP A 142 -1.59 -6.33 -15.69
C ASP A 142 -1.32 -5.73 -14.32
N LEU A 143 -0.06 -5.46 -13.99
CA LEU A 143 0.37 -5.12 -12.63
C LEU A 143 0.64 -3.62 -12.50
N TRP A 144 0.05 -2.98 -11.50
CA TRP A 144 0.24 -1.54 -11.28
C TRP A 144 1.68 -1.25 -10.84
N ILE A 145 2.38 -0.37 -11.57
CA ILE A 145 3.72 0.09 -11.18
C ILE A 145 3.72 1.42 -10.42
N GLY A 146 2.65 2.22 -10.52
CA GLY A 146 2.58 3.56 -9.93
C GLY A 146 2.76 4.69 -10.94
N GLY A 147 3.41 5.76 -10.50
CA GLY A 147 3.42 7.05 -11.19
C GLY A 147 2.33 7.99 -10.67
N ASP A 148 2.40 9.25 -11.12
CA ASP A 148 1.52 10.35 -10.72
C ASP A 148 1.35 11.35 -11.87
N ALA A 149 0.53 12.39 -11.67
CA ALA A 149 0.32 13.47 -12.65
C ALA A 149 1.58 14.29 -12.99
N LYS A 150 2.71 14.08 -12.29
CA LYS A 150 4.01 14.74 -12.54
C LYS A 150 5.02 13.78 -13.18
N SER A 151 4.66 12.51 -13.34
CA SER A 151 5.52 11.48 -13.92
C SER A 151 5.53 11.61 -15.43
N LYS A 152 6.72 11.57 -16.05
CA LYS A 152 6.81 11.68 -17.50
C LYS A 152 6.31 10.37 -18.08
N SER A 153 5.24 10.40 -18.88
CA SER A 153 4.59 9.19 -19.40
C SER A 153 5.60 8.21 -20.01
N ARG A 154 6.53 8.70 -20.84
CA ARG A 154 7.57 7.86 -21.47
C ARG A 154 8.43 7.06 -20.46
N GLU A 155 8.71 7.59 -19.28
CA GLU A 155 9.54 6.90 -18.27
C GLU A 155 8.77 5.75 -17.59
N VAL A 156 7.47 5.95 -17.35
CA VAL A 156 6.57 4.92 -16.80
C VAL A 156 6.34 3.82 -17.85
N ILE A 157 6.03 4.21 -19.08
CA ILE A 157 5.79 3.30 -20.21
C ILE A 157 7.04 2.48 -20.62
N GLU A 158 8.24 3.00 -20.36
CA GLU A 158 9.51 2.28 -20.57
C GLU A 158 9.80 1.30 -19.41
N CYS A 159 9.50 1.69 -18.16
CA CYS A 159 9.55 0.81 -16.98
C CYS A 159 8.69 -0.44 -17.20
N GLU A 160 7.44 -0.28 -17.66
CA GLU A 160 6.54 -1.39 -17.97
C GLU A 160 7.15 -2.35 -19.00
N ARG A 161 7.67 -1.82 -20.10
CA ARG A 161 8.29 -2.61 -21.18
C ARG A 161 9.52 -3.39 -20.70
N GLN A 162 10.33 -2.81 -19.82
CA GLN A 162 11.52 -3.46 -19.27
C GLN A 162 11.17 -4.57 -18.27
N LEU A 163 10.07 -4.43 -17.54
CA LEU A 163 9.59 -5.42 -16.57
C LEU A 163 8.80 -6.57 -17.22
N THR A 164 8.06 -6.29 -18.30
CA THR A 164 7.23 -7.29 -19.02
C THR A 164 8.07 -8.48 -19.50
N PRO A 165 7.82 -9.70 -19.00
CA PRO A 165 8.51 -10.90 -19.47
C PRO A 165 8.10 -11.27 -20.89
N ASN A 166 9.06 -11.76 -21.69
CA ASN A 166 8.81 -12.26 -23.06
C ASN A 166 8.11 -13.63 -23.13
N GLN A 167 7.71 -14.21 -21.99
CA GLN A 167 7.11 -15.53 -21.86
C GLN A 167 6.18 -15.61 -20.65
N GLN A 168 5.34 -16.65 -20.59
CA GLN A 168 4.49 -16.87 -19.42
C GLN A 168 5.29 -17.22 -18.17
N VAL A 169 4.95 -16.55 -17.07
CA VAL A 169 5.60 -16.68 -15.76
C VAL A 169 4.73 -17.47 -14.79
N SER A 170 5.34 -17.98 -13.72
CA SER A 170 4.60 -18.61 -12.62
C SER A 170 3.92 -17.54 -11.77
N VAL A 171 2.66 -17.75 -11.42
CA VAL A 171 1.89 -16.92 -10.48
C VAL A 171 1.22 -17.83 -9.46
N VAL A 172 1.23 -17.45 -8.18
CA VAL A 172 0.53 -18.17 -7.12
C VAL A 172 -0.81 -17.50 -6.85
N LEU A 173 -1.91 -18.18 -7.16
CA LEU A 173 -3.26 -17.75 -6.82
C LEU A 173 -3.60 -18.11 -5.38
N TYR A 174 -4.37 -17.26 -4.68
CA TYR A 174 -4.77 -17.46 -3.28
C TYR A 174 -3.59 -17.83 -2.34
N PRO A 175 -2.47 -17.08 -2.37
CA PRO A 175 -1.26 -17.42 -1.63
C PRO A 175 -1.49 -17.32 -0.12
N ARG A 176 -0.63 -18.02 0.63
CA ARG A 176 -0.46 -17.76 2.08
C ARG A 176 0.20 -16.40 2.29
N ASP A 177 0.03 -15.86 3.48
CA ASP A 177 0.90 -14.84 4.05
C ASP A 177 2.33 -15.40 4.29
N GLY A 178 3.27 -14.52 4.60
CA GLY A 178 4.66 -14.89 4.93
C GLY A 178 5.56 -15.31 3.76
N LEU A 179 5.13 -15.17 2.50
CA LEU A 179 6.04 -15.26 1.35
C LEU A 179 6.97 -14.03 1.35
N PRO A 180 8.22 -14.14 0.87
CA PRO A 180 9.18 -13.05 0.89
C PRO A 180 8.68 -11.80 0.16
N VAL A 181 8.93 -10.63 0.73
CA VAL A 181 8.77 -9.33 0.06
C VAL A 181 10.15 -8.71 -0.02
N ALA A 182 10.63 -8.42 -1.24
CA ALA A 182 12.00 -7.92 -1.43
C ALA A 182 12.08 -6.39 -1.52
N HIS A 183 11.12 -5.77 -2.19
CA HIS A 183 11.08 -4.34 -2.44
C HIS A 183 9.65 -3.86 -2.20
N PRO A 184 9.31 -3.42 -0.97
CA PRO A 184 7.98 -2.92 -0.67
C PRO A 184 7.79 -1.48 -1.15
N GLY A 185 6.61 -1.18 -1.69
CA GLY A 185 6.26 0.12 -2.26
C GLY A 185 5.92 0.06 -3.75
N PRO A 186 5.71 1.22 -4.40
CA PRO A 186 5.54 1.32 -5.84
C PRO A 186 6.75 0.74 -6.60
N ILE A 187 6.49 0.15 -7.77
CA ILE A 187 7.56 -0.43 -8.60
C ILE A 187 8.29 0.67 -9.38
N TYR A 188 7.52 1.62 -9.93
CA TYR A 188 8.06 2.80 -10.60
C TYR A 188 8.78 3.70 -9.60
N ARG A 189 10.01 4.11 -9.95
CA ARG A 189 10.98 4.88 -9.13
C ARG A 189 11.53 4.14 -7.91
N ASP A 190 10.72 3.38 -7.17
CA ASP A 190 11.11 2.87 -5.85
C ASP A 190 11.54 1.37 -5.81
N SER A 191 11.58 0.63 -6.94
CA SER A 191 12.07 -0.77 -6.97
C SER A 191 12.83 -1.22 -8.23
N PRO A 192 14.09 -1.68 -8.09
CA PRO A 192 14.71 -2.77 -8.87
C PRO A 192 14.62 -4.11 -8.09
N PRO A 193 14.89 -5.34 -8.63
CA PRO A 193 15.18 -5.77 -10.01
C PRO A 193 14.26 -7.00 -10.41
N PRO A 194 14.60 -7.92 -11.36
CA PRO A 194 15.82 -8.74 -11.32
C PRO A 194 16.96 -8.34 -12.26
N ASN A 195 16.74 -7.44 -13.23
CA ASN A 195 17.80 -6.97 -14.15
C ASN A 195 18.01 -5.44 -14.21
N GLY A 196 17.33 -4.63 -13.40
CA GLY A 196 17.57 -3.19 -13.34
C GLY A 196 16.50 -2.42 -12.56
N SER A 197 16.79 -1.16 -12.28
CA SER A 197 15.78 -0.15 -11.94
C SER A 197 15.04 0.27 -13.20
N CYS A 198 13.82 0.78 -13.05
CA CYS A 198 13.06 1.47 -14.11
C CYS A 198 13.69 2.78 -14.63
N TYR A 199 14.98 2.96 -14.34
CA TYR A 199 15.93 3.88 -14.96
C TYR A 199 17.22 3.09 -15.11
N GLY A 200 17.55 2.68 -16.33
CA GLY A 200 18.81 2.00 -16.61
C GLY A 200 19.99 2.99 -16.55
N LYS A 201 20.91 2.75 -15.61
CA LYS A 201 22.16 3.50 -15.36
C LYS A 201 21.98 4.95 -14.88
N HIS A 202 22.72 5.26 -13.80
CA HIS A 202 23.15 6.63 -13.49
C HIS A 202 24.21 7.09 -14.51
#